data_AF-A0A8X6HGW5-F1
#
_entry.id   AF-A0A8X6HGW5-F1
#
_cell.length_a   1.000
_cell.length_b   1.000
_cell.length_c   1.000
_cell.angle_alpha   90.00
_cell.angle_beta   90.00
_cell.angle_gamma   90.00
#
_symmetry.space_group_name_H-M   'P 1'
#
loop_
_entity.id
_entity.type
_entity.pdbx_description
1 polymer ?
#
loop_
_entity_poly.entity_id
_entity_poly.type
_entity_poly.pdbx_seq_one_letter_code
_entity_poly.pdbx_strand_id
1 'polypeptide(L)' 'MKAHGQEPVLFEDVKDEIFDMIKPSNLSKVTLFDLILCGQGDTVVSILIDLNGFWTYENREVLVADNNDEAEV' A
#
# COMPACT_ATOMS: atom_id res chain seq x y z
N MET A 1 0.97 -13.33 -8.38
CA MET A 1 1.57 -14.28 -7.42
C MET A 1 0.96 -13.98 -6.06
N LYS A 2 0.45 -14.97 -5.32
CA LYS A 2 0.14 -14.78 -3.90
C LYS A 2 1.47 -14.79 -3.15
N ALA A 3 2.05 -13.61 -2.92
CA ALA A 3 3.17 -13.50 -1.99
C ALA A 3 2.58 -13.58 -0.57
N HIS A 4 3.21 -14.34 0.33
CA HIS A 4 2.84 -14.43 1.75
C HIS A 4 1.41 -14.92 2.08
N GLY A 5 0.73 -15.63 1.16
CA GLY A 5 -0.61 -16.17 1.41
C GLY A 5 -1.74 -15.13 1.40
N GLN A 6 -1.42 -13.84 1.18
CA GLN A 6 -2.39 -12.76 1.15
C GLN A 6 -3.16 -12.71 -0.18
N GLU A 7 -4.40 -12.23 -0.11
CA GLU A 7 -5.14 -11.85 -1.31
C GLU A 7 -4.40 -10.68 -2.00
N PRO A 8 -4.27 -10.71 -3.34
CA PRO A 8 -3.63 -9.63 -4.06
C PRO A 8 -4.46 -8.35 -3.93
N VAL A 9 -3.79 -7.25 -3.56
CA VAL A 9 -4.42 -5.92 -3.56
C VAL A 9 -4.74 -5.50 -4.99
N LEU A 10 -5.91 -4.89 -5.20
CA LEU A 10 -6.29 -4.38 -6.51
C LEU A 10 -5.44 -3.16 -6.85
N PHE A 11 -4.98 -3.11 -8.10
CA PHE A 11 -4.20 -1.97 -8.58
C PHE A 11 -4.97 -0.64 -8.44
N GLU A 12 -6.27 -0.64 -8.75
CA GLU A 12 -7.09 0.56 -8.69
C GLU A 12 -7.17 1.13 -7.28
N ASP A 13 -7.30 0.28 -6.25
CA ASP A 13 -7.34 0.71 -4.85
C ASP A 13 -6.01 1.36 -4.43
N VAL A 14 -4.88 0.74 -4.77
CA VAL A 14 -3.55 1.30 -4.48
C VAL A 14 -3.34 2.62 -5.21
N LYS A 15 -3.76 2.69 -6.47
CA LYS A 15 -3.65 3.90 -7.29
C LYS A 15 -4.53 5.02 -6.71
N ASP A 16 -5.77 4.74 -6.32
CA ASP A 16 -6.68 5.74 -5.76
C ASP A 16 -6.17 6.23 -4.39
N GLU A 17 -5.70 5.35 -3.51
CA GLU A 17 -5.07 5.73 -2.22
C GLU A 17 -3.83 6.62 -2.42
N ILE A 18 -2.95 6.26 -3.36
CA ILE A 18 -1.78 7.10 -3.69
C ILE A 18 -2.23 8.48 -4.20
N PHE A 19 -3.27 8.55 -5.03
CA PHE A 19 -3.77 9.81 -5.55
C PHE A 19 -4.46 10.65 -4.46
N ASP A 20 -5.11 10.02 -3.49
CA ASP A 20 -5.72 10.69 -2.33
C ASP A 20 -4.68 11.20 -1.33
N MET A 21 -3.55 10.49 -1.19
CA MET A 21 -2.40 10.97 -0.41
C MET A 21 -1.73 12.19 -1.06
N ILE A 22 -1.49 12.11 -2.38
CA ILE A 22 -0.69 13.12 -3.10
C ILE A 22 -1.53 14.35 -3.49
N LYS A 23 -2.80 14.15 -3.85
CA LYS A 23 -3.70 15.16 -4.41
C LYS A 23 -3.03 15.97 -5.53
N PRO A 24 -2.55 15.30 -6.59
CA PRO A 24 -1.73 15.95 -7.60
C PRO A 24 -2.49 17.05 -8.32
N SER A 25 -1.77 18.10 -8.72
CA SER A 25 -2.36 19.23 -9.46
C SER A 25 -2.92 18.82 -10.84
N ASN A 26 -2.48 17.67 -11.35
CA ASN A 26 -2.95 17.08 -12.60
C ASN A 26 -3.23 15.58 -12.39
N LEU A 27 -4.47 15.15 -12.62
CA LEU A 27 -4.90 13.76 -12.39
C LEU A 27 -4.29 12.73 -13.35
N SER A 28 -3.58 13.14 -14.40
CA SER A 28 -2.93 12.21 -15.34
C SER A 28 -1.46 11.95 -15.02
N LYS A 29 -0.87 12.63 -14.03
CA LYS A 29 0.56 12.48 -13.68
C LYS A 29 0.85 12.90 -12.25
N VAL A 30 1.84 12.24 -11.65
CA VAL A 30 2.46 12.67 -10.40
C VAL A 30 3.80 13.31 -10.72
N THR A 31 4.07 14.47 -10.15
CA THR A 31 5.38 15.14 -10.25
C THR A 31 6.14 15.05 -8.93
N LEU A 32 7.45 15.29 -8.99
CA LEU A 32 8.26 15.42 -7.78
C LEU A 32 7.73 16.52 -6.84
N PHE A 33 7.20 17.61 -7.41
CA PHE A 33 6.63 18.69 -6.61
C PHE A 33 5.38 18.23 -5.84
N ASP A 34 4.53 17.41 -6.45
CA ASP A 34 3.37 16.84 -5.76
C ASP A 34 3.80 15.94 -4.59
N LEU A 35 4.85 15.11 -4.79
CA LEU A 35 5.41 14.25 -3.72
C LEU A 35 6.01 15.05 -2.56
N ILE A 36 6.65 16.20 -2.84
CA ILE A 36 7.21 17.06 -1.80
C ILE A 36 6.08 17.78 -1.04
N LEU A 37 5.07 18.29 -1.76
CA LEU A 37 4.00 19.07 -1.14
C LEU A 37 3.01 18.23 -0.33
N CYS A 38 2.79 16.96 -0.68
CA CYS A 38 1.85 16.11 0.05
C CYS A 38 2.34 15.74 1.46
N GLY A 39 3.63 15.95 1.75
CA GLY A 39 4.26 15.65 3.05
C GLY A 39 4.39 14.16 3.36
N GLN A 40 4.10 13.28 2.40
CA GLN A 40 4.08 11.82 2.53
C GLN A 40 4.86 11.14 1.39
N GLY A 41 5.76 11.88 0.73
CA GLY A 41 6.49 11.40 -0.44
C GLY A 41 7.37 10.19 -0.15
N ASP A 42 7.91 10.07 1.07
CA ASP A 42 8.68 8.91 1.54
C ASP A 42 7.83 7.63 1.61
N THR A 43 6.63 7.73 2.19
CA THR A 43 5.66 6.62 2.22
C THR A 43 5.25 6.21 0.81
N VAL A 44 4.87 7.19 -0.03
CA VAL A 44 4.47 6.92 -1.42
C VAL A 44 5.58 6.22 -2.21
N VAL A 45 6.81 6.73 -2.12
CA VAL A 45 7.96 6.12 -2.83
C VAL A 45 8.24 4.71 -2.31
N SER A 46 8.08 4.46 -1.01
CA SER A 46 8.23 3.12 -0.44
C SER A 46 7.20 2.14 -1.01
N ILE A 47 5.93 2.54 -1.12
CA ILE A 47 4.86 1.75 -1.75
C ILE A 47 5.19 1.45 -3.23
N LEU A 48 5.69 2.45 -3.97
CA LEU A 48 6.04 2.28 -5.39
C LEU A 48 7.26 1.36 -5.62
N ILE A 49 8.20 1.30 -4.66
CA ILE A 49 9.39 0.44 -4.73
C ILE A 49 9.05 -0.99 -4.35
N ASP A 50 8.31 -1.18 -3.26
CA ASP A 50 7.98 -2.49 -2.72
C ASP A 50 6.58 -2.52 -2.09
N LEU A 51 5.56 -2.57 -2.94
CA LEU A 51 4.17 -2.69 -2.52
C LEU A 51 3.93 -3.95 -1.66
N ASN A 52 4.53 -5.09 -2.01
CA ASN A 52 4.30 -6.34 -1.30
C ASN A 52 4.92 -6.31 0.10
N GLY A 53 6.14 -5.77 0.24
CA GLY A 53 6.78 -5.58 1.53
C GLY A 53 6.00 -4.61 2.41
N PHE A 54 5.55 -3.49 1.85
CA PHE A 54 4.70 -2.53 2.56
C PHE A 54 3.38 -3.16 3.02
N TRP A 55 2.65 -3.81 2.12
CA TRP A 55 1.36 -4.45 2.43
C TRP A 55 1.49 -5.57 3.47
N THR A 56 2.53 -6.40 3.35
CA THR A 56 2.80 -7.45 4.35
C THR A 56 3.08 -6.87 5.73
N TYR A 57 3.80 -5.74 5.80
CA TYR A 57 4.13 -5.08 7.04
C TYR A 57 2.90 -4.44 7.71
N GLU A 58 2.09 -3.70 6.95
CA GLU A 58 0.88 -3.04 7.45
C GLU A 58 -0.16 -4.05 7.94
N ASN A 59 -0.32 -5.17 7.21
CA ASN A 59 -1.30 -6.20 7.54
C ASN A 59 -0.74 -7.31 8.47
N ARG A 60 0.45 -7.11 9.06
CA ARG A 60 1.12 -8.14 9.88
C ARG A 60 0.28 -8.59 11.09
N GLU A 61 -0.55 -7.71 11.65
CA GLU A 61 -1.39 -8.03 12.80
C GLU A 61 -2.62 -8.86 12.41
N VAL A 62 -3.16 -8.63 11.21
CA VAL A 62 -4.26 -9.42 10.63
C VAL A 62 -3.78 -10.85 10.37
N LEU A 63 -2.55 -11.01 9.87
CA LEU A 63 -1.94 -12.34 9.69
C LEU A 63 -1.77 -13.11 11.00
N VAL A 64 -1.50 -12.43 12.11
CA VAL A 64 -1.36 -13.08 13.42
C VAL A 64 -2.72 -13.55 13.95
N ALA A 65 -3.80 -12.80 13.68
CA ALA A 65 -5.15 -13.17 14.08
C ALA A 65 -5.67 -14.40 13.30
N ASP A 66 -5.54 -14.42 11.97
CA ASP A 66 -5.99 -15.55 11.13
C ASP A 66 -5.29 -16.88 11.49
N ASN A 67 -3.99 -16.84 11.85
CA ASN A 67 -3.25 -18.03 12.26
C ASN A 67 -3.71 -18.60 13.61
N ASN A 68 -4.27 -17.77 14.49
CA ASN A 68 -4.74 -18.20 15.80
C ASN A 68 -6.10 -18.91 15.69
N ASP A 69 -6.97 -18.46 14.78
CA ASP A 69 -8.28 -19.07 14.55
C ASP A 69 -8.18 -20.45 13.89
N GLU A 70 -7.15 -20.72 13.06
CA GLU A 70 -6.90 -22.06 12.49
C GLU A 70 -6.30 -23.06 13.51
N ALA A 71 -5.69 -22.59 14.59
CA ALA A 71 -5.08 -23.44 15.61
C ALA A 71 -6.07 -23.87 16.72
N GLU A 72 -7.26 -23.28 16.79
CA GLU A 72 -8.31 -23.60 17.77
C GLU A 72 -9.43 -24.54 17.24
N VAL A 73 -9.27 -25.15 16.05
CA VAL A 73 -10.23 -26.10 15.45
C VAL A 73 -9.73 -27.55 15.44
#